data_AF-A0A6J4LMF7-F1
#
_entry.id   AF-A0A6J4LMF7-F1
#
_cell.length_a   1.000
_cell.length_b   1.000
_cell.length_c   1.000
_cell.angle_alpha   90.00
_cell.angle_beta   90.00
_cell.angle_gamma   90.00
#
_symmetry.space_group_name_H-M   'P 1'
#
loop_
_entity.id
_entity.type
_entity.pdbx_description
1 polymer ?
#
loop_
_entity_poly.entity_id
_entity_poly.type
_entity_poly.pdbx_seq_one_letter_code
_entity_poly.pdbx_strand_id
1 'polypeptide(L)'
;MHDDRILLEGRLSRFTTDHLSPAVHRDRAPLTLTAWPVPGEPVPFAEAVQQEFTPIEVGAAWGRPWSTLWIHVTGELPAGWADVPGTAPEVAVDFGFGHGAGFQAEGLAWTPDGRTIKAVSPYNSHLPVTPGAPVDFYLECAANPNVGHTGFRPTPNGDPATAGTEPIYRLAQLELVLRDVAVWELQADLFTLGGLMAELPLASSRRAEILMALQRAVDVADPDDLAGTAPDARAELADVLSRPAAASAHRVAAVGHAHIDSAWLWPVRETIRKCARTFSNVLELAEADPDFRFACSSAQQYAWMKEHYPELFTRITAAVQRGQFVPVGGMWVESDTNMPGSEAMARQFVAGKGFFLENFGVETEEVWLPDSFGYSGALPQIVRASGSRWFLTQKISWNQVNTMPHHTFWWEGIDGSRVFTHFPPSDTYN
;
A
#
# COMPACT_ATOMS: atom_id res chain seq x y z
N MET A 1 8.20 -34.39 -28.77
CA MET A 1 8.16 -33.69 -27.46
C MET A 1 6.79 -33.04 -27.39
N HIS A 2 5.95 -33.44 -26.44
CA HIS A 2 4.61 -32.89 -26.29
C HIS A 2 4.68 -31.56 -25.52
N ASP A 3 3.96 -30.53 -25.99
CA ASP A 3 3.81 -29.26 -25.25
C ASP A 3 2.64 -29.41 -24.28
N ASP A 4 2.91 -29.86 -23.06
CA ASP A 4 1.90 -30.07 -22.01
C ASP A 4 1.71 -28.83 -21.13
N ARG A 5 2.29 -27.68 -21.50
CA ARG A 5 2.33 -26.45 -20.70
C ARG A 5 0.97 -26.01 -20.18
N ILE A 6 -0.07 -26.02 -21.03
CA ILE A 6 -1.42 -25.59 -20.64
C ILE A 6 -1.95 -26.44 -19.49
N LEU A 7 -1.67 -27.75 -19.51
CA LEU A 7 -2.08 -28.67 -18.45
C LEU A 7 -1.31 -28.41 -17.15
N LEU A 8 0.00 -28.17 -17.25
CA LEU A 8 0.88 -27.90 -16.11
C LEU A 8 0.57 -26.56 -15.44
N GLU A 9 0.34 -25.50 -16.22
CA GLU A 9 -0.07 -24.19 -15.71
C GLU A 9 -1.47 -24.25 -15.09
N GLY A 10 -2.41 -24.97 -15.73
CA GLY A 10 -3.72 -25.22 -15.16
C GLY A 10 -3.67 -26.02 -13.86
N ARG A 11 -2.73 -26.98 -13.74
CA ARG A 11 -2.52 -27.73 -12.49
C ARG A 11 -1.98 -26.82 -11.37
N LEU A 12 -0.99 -25.98 -11.67
CA LEU A 12 -0.46 -25.01 -10.70
C LEU A 12 -1.57 -24.08 -10.20
N SER A 13 -2.36 -23.52 -11.12
CA SER A 13 -3.48 -22.63 -10.74
C SER A 13 -4.49 -23.33 -9.82
N ARG A 14 -4.91 -24.55 -10.17
CA ARG A 14 -5.83 -25.32 -9.31
C ARG A 14 -5.22 -25.63 -7.95
N PHE A 15 -3.96 -26.06 -7.91
CA PHE A 15 -3.27 -26.33 -6.65
C PHE A 15 -3.24 -25.10 -5.74
N THR A 16 -2.86 -23.94 -6.27
CA THR A 16 -2.78 -22.71 -5.50
C THR A 16 -4.15 -22.28 -4.97
N THR A 17 -5.19 -22.35 -5.80
CA THR A 17 -6.55 -21.92 -5.42
C THR A 17 -7.24 -22.90 -4.49
N ASP A 18 -7.19 -24.20 -4.79
CA ASP A 18 -8.03 -25.21 -4.16
C ASP A 18 -7.37 -25.84 -2.91
N HIS A 19 -6.04 -25.83 -2.84
CA HIS A 19 -5.29 -26.50 -1.77
C HIS A 19 -4.41 -25.53 -0.96
N LEU A 20 -3.56 -24.75 -1.64
CA LEU A 20 -2.56 -23.93 -0.94
C LEU A 20 -3.16 -22.74 -0.19
N SER A 21 -3.99 -21.94 -0.88
CA SER A 21 -4.55 -20.71 -0.29
C SER A 21 -5.44 -20.99 0.92
N PRO A 22 -6.32 -22.02 0.92
CA PRO A 22 -7.10 -22.38 2.11
C PRO A 22 -6.24 -22.87 3.29
N ALA A 23 -5.06 -23.44 3.03
CA ALA A 23 -4.19 -24.02 4.05
C ALA A 23 -3.26 -23.01 4.75
N VAL A 24 -3.21 -21.74 4.27
CA VAL A 24 -2.39 -20.69 4.89
C VAL A 24 -2.74 -20.47 6.36
N HIS A 25 -4.01 -20.62 6.73
CA HIS A 25 -4.45 -20.51 8.12
C HIS A 25 -4.80 -21.90 8.67
N ARG A 26 -4.03 -22.39 9.65
CA ARG A 26 -4.22 -23.71 10.25
C ARG A 26 -5.43 -23.77 11.18
N ASP A 27 -5.71 -22.67 11.86
CA ASP A 27 -6.73 -22.60 12.88
C ASP A 27 -7.28 -21.17 12.98
N ARG A 28 -8.47 -21.02 13.59
CA ARG A 28 -9.15 -19.75 13.79
C ARG A 28 -9.84 -19.69 15.14
N ALA A 29 -9.90 -18.50 15.73
CA ALA A 29 -10.61 -18.28 16.99
C ALA A 29 -11.38 -16.96 16.97
N PRO A 30 -12.59 -16.92 17.55
CA PRO A 30 -13.40 -15.71 17.57
C PRO A 30 -12.79 -14.66 18.50
N LEU A 31 -13.05 -13.39 18.17
CA LEU A 31 -12.76 -12.23 19.01
C LEU A 31 -14.07 -11.62 19.52
N THR A 32 -14.00 -10.91 20.63
CA THR A 32 -15.13 -10.12 21.15
C THR A 32 -15.11 -8.75 20.49
N LEU A 33 -16.21 -8.41 19.82
CA LEU A 33 -16.33 -7.18 19.04
C LEU A 33 -17.45 -6.32 19.63
N THR A 34 -17.11 -5.07 19.95
CA THR A 34 -18.09 -4.02 20.21
C THR A 34 -17.80 -2.84 19.28
N ALA A 35 -18.81 -2.07 18.92
CA ALA A 35 -18.65 -1.00 17.96
C ALA A 35 -19.46 0.25 18.32
N TRP A 36 -18.97 1.39 17.84
CA TRP A 36 -19.60 2.67 17.95
C TRP A 36 -19.65 3.34 16.56
N PRO A 37 -20.85 3.46 15.94
CA PRO A 37 -21.00 4.19 14.69
C PRO A 37 -20.94 5.69 14.96
N VAL A 38 -20.02 6.39 14.31
CA VAL A 38 -19.84 7.83 14.49
C VAL A 38 -21.06 8.57 13.89
N PRO A 39 -21.80 9.39 14.66
CA PRO A 39 -23.03 10.03 14.17
C PRO A 39 -22.82 11.01 13.01
N GLY A 40 -21.62 11.58 12.88
CA GLY A 40 -21.29 12.63 11.91
C GLY A 40 -19.91 12.44 11.30
N GLU A 41 -19.12 13.51 11.33
CA GLU A 41 -17.74 13.52 10.83
C GLU A 41 -16.82 12.62 11.68
N PRO A 42 -15.73 12.08 11.09
CA PRO A 42 -14.74 11.31 11.85
C PRO A 42 -14.20 12.10 13.04
N VAL A 43 -14.01 11.42 14.17
CA VAL A 43 -13.50 12.00 15.41
C VAL A 43 -12.11 11.44 15.75
N PRO A 44 -11.25 12.18 16.48
CA PRO A 44 -9.98 11.67 16.96
C PRO A 44 -10.14 10.47 17.90
N PHE A 45 -9.11 9.62 17.98
CA PHE A 45 -9.06 8.46 18.87
C PHE A 45 -9.50 8.78 20.31
N ALA A 46 -8.97 9.86 20.89
CA ALA A 46 -9.21 10.24 22.28
C ALA A 46 -10.69 10.53 22.59
N GLU A 47 -11.48 10.93 21.58
CA GLU A 47 -12.93 11.13 21.70
C GLU A 47 -13.67 9.81 21.47
N ALA A 48 -13.25 9.02 20.48
CA ALA A 48 -13.90 7.77 20.12
C ALA A 48 -13.91 6.75 21.25
N VAL A 49 -12.79 6.57 21.97
CA VAL A 49 -12.67 5.55 23.03
C VAL A 49 -13.46 5.87 24.30
N GLN A 50 -14.00 7.09 24.41
CA GLN A 50 -14.87 7.49 25.52
C GLN A 50 -16.36 7.19 25.28
N GLN A 51 -16.70 6.70 24.09
CA GLN A 51 -18.08 6.47 23.67
C GLN A 51 -18.60 5.13 24.18
N GLU A 52 -19.91 4.94 24.06
CA GLU A 52 -20.55 3.68 24.38
C GLU A 52 -20.51 2.75 23.16
N PHE A 53 -19.75 1.65 23.30
CA PHE A 53 -19.64 0.61 22.28
C PHE A 53 -20.68 -0.48 22.55
N THR A 54 -21.41 -0.89 21.51
CA THR A 54 -22.41 -1.96 21.60
C THR A 54 -21.94 -3.19 20.83
N PRO A 55 -22.36 -4.42 21.19
CA PRO A 55 -21.92 -5.62 20.50
C PRO A 55 -22.19 -5.59 18.98
N ILE A 56 -21.21 -6.04 18.20
CA ILE A 56 -21.33 -6.26 16.74
C ILE A 56 -20.85 -7.68 16.41
N GLU A 57 -21.40 -8.29 15.37
CA GLU A 57 -21.00 -9.62 14.93
C GLU A 57 -20.43 -9.59 13.51
N VAL A 58 -19.54 -10.54 13.21
CA VAL A 58 -19.16 -10.84 11.83
C VAL A 58 -20.43 -11.20 11.05
N GLY A 59 -20.58 -10.60 9.87
CA GLY A 59 -21.78 -10.65 9.05
C GLY A 59 -22.67 -9.42 9.21
N ALA A 60 -22.43 -8.52 10.18
CA ALA A 60 -23.21 -7.28 10.31
C ALA A 60 -23.01 -6.35 9.12
N ALA A 61 -24.11 -5.76 8.63
CA ALA A 61 -24.06 -4.67 7.67
C ALA A 61 -23.63 -3.39 8.39
N TRP A 62 -22.72 -2.62 7.79
CA TRP A 62 -22.17 -1.43 8.42
C TRP A 62 -21.81 -0.34 7.42
N GLY A 63 -21.65 0.88 7.94
CA GLY A 63 -21.08 2.02 7.23
C GLY A 63 -21.98 2.56 6.12
N ARG A 64 -22.70 3.66 6.38
CA ARG A 64 -23.24 4.51 5.29
C ARG A 64 -22.09 5.19 4.54
N PRO A 65 -22.27 5.66 3.28
CA PRO A 65 -21.24 6.38 2.55
C PRO A 65 -20.54 7.46 3.38
N TRP A 66 -19.21 7.41 3.40
CA TRP A 66 -18.31 8.32 4.11
C TRP A 66 -18.40 8.32 5.63
N SER A 67 -19.15 7.41 6.24
CA SER A 67 -19.22 7.30 7.70
C SER A 67 -18.01 6.58 8.28
N THR A 68 -17.85 6.72 9.60
CA THR A 68 -16.83 6.01 10.36
C THR A 68 -17.49 5.10 11.38
N LEU A 69 -16.93 3.90 11.53
CA LEU A 69 -17.27 2.95 12.58
C LEU A 69 -16.00 2.70 13.39
N TRP A 70 -16.08 2.86 14.70
CA TRP A 70 -15.03 2.37 15.60
C TRP A 70 -15.41 0.99 16.10
N ILE A 71 -14.49 0.03 16.04
CA ILE A 71 -14.67 -1.31 16.62
C ILE A 71 -13.62 -1.49 17.72
N HIS A 72 -14.04 -1.80 18.94
CA HIS A 72 -13.16 -2.27 20.00
C HIS A 72 -13.09 -3.80 19.93
N VAL A 73 -11.88 -4.31 19.74
CA VAL A 73 -11.60 -5.72 19.50
C VAL A 73 -10.81 -6.26 20.68
N THR A 74 -11.38 -7.25 21.36
CA THR A 74 -10.75 -7.87 22.53
C THR A 74 -10.75 -9.39 22.44
N GLY A 75 -9.75 -10.04 23.04
CA GLY A 75 -9.69 -11.49 23.10
C GLY A 75 -8.37 -12.01 23.65
N GLU A 76 -8.30 -13.32 23.81
CA GLU A 76 -7.10 -14.02 24.26
C GLU A 76 -6.60 -14.94 23.17
N LEU A 77 -5.28 -15.10 23.08
CA LEU A 77 -4.69 -16.09 22.20
C LEU A 77 -5.09 -17.50 22.71
N PRO A 78 -5.62 -18.40 21.85
CA PRO A 78 -5.96 -19.75 22.26
C PRO A 78 -4.77 -20.50 22.87
N ALA A 79 -5.05 -21.33 23.87
CA ALA A 79 -4.02 -22.11 24.55
C ALA A 79 -3.26 -23.01 23.56
N GLY A 80 -1.93 -22.94 23.59
CA GLY A 80 -1.04 -23.74 22.74
C GLY A 80 -0.71 -23.12 21.38
N TRP A 81 -1.42 -22.08 20.91
CA TRP A 81 -1.08 -21.42 19.63
C TRP A 81 0.33 -20.82 19.63
N ALA A 82 0.78 -20.27 20.77
CA ALA A 82 2.13 -19.72 20.90
C ALA A 82 3.24 -20.78 20.80
N ASP A 83 2.91 -22.06 21.02
CA ASP A 83 3.87 -23.16 21.06
C ASP A 83 3.94 -23.94 19.75
N VAL A 84 3.12 -23.61 18.74
CA VAL A 84 3.09 -24.31 17.45
C VAL A 84 4.25 -23.80 16.56
N PRO A 85 5.28 -24.63 16.29
CA PRO A 85 6.43 -24.19 15.51
C PRO A 85 6.04 -23.87 14.06
N GLY A 86 6.71 -22.86 13.49
CA GLY A 86 6.49 -22.44 12.10
C GLY A 86 5.14 -21.75 11.88
N THR A 87 4.49 -21.27 12.94
CA THR A 87 3.24 -20.51 12.83
C THR A 87 3.35 -19.13 13.47
N ALA A 88 2.52 -18.20 13.00
CA ALA A 88 2.41 -16.85 13.52
C ALA A 88 0.93 -16.48 13.70
N PRO A 89 0.46 -16.18 14.93
CA PRO A 89 -0.88 -15.69 15.13
C PRO A 89 -1.03 -14.25 14.63
N GLU A 90 -2.16 -13.96 14.00
CA GLU A 90 -2.53 -12.61 13.57
C GLU A 90 -4.05 -12.43 13.60
N VAL A 91 -4.52 -11.19 13.48
CA VAL A 91 -5.95 -10.91 13.31
C VAL A 91 -6.22 -10.73 11.83
N ALA A 92 -7.07 -11.58 11.26
CA ALA A 92 -7.56 -11.43 9.89
C ALA A 92 -8.75 -10.46 9.86
N VAL A 93 -8.75 -9.52 8.91
CA VAL A 93 -9.74 -8.46 8.79
C VAL A 93 -10.24 -8.36 7.37
N ASP A 94 -11.55 -8.55 7.17
CA ASP A 94 -12.25 -8.28 5.92
C ASP A 94 -13.50 -7.45 6.22
N PHE A 95 -13.48 -6.21 5.76
CA PHE A 95 -14.58 -5.27 5.92
C PHE A 95 -15.75 -5.50 4.95
N GLY A 96 -15.66 -6.54 4.11
CA GLY A 96 -16.51 -6.75 2.95
C GLY A 96 -15.89 -6.08 1.73
N PHE A 97 -14.59 -6.30 1.53
CA PHE A 97 -13.85 -5.63 0.46
C PHE A 97 -14.43 -5.97 -0.92
N GLY A 98 -14.56 -4.94 -1.75
CA GLY A 98 -14.89 -5.03 -3.17
C GLY A 98 -13.63 -4.97 -4.03
N HIS A 99 -13.69 -4.21 -5.12
CA HIS A 99 -12.61 -4.17 -6.12
C HIS A 99 -11.50 -3.16 -5.77
N GLY A 100 -10.25 -3.65 -5.63
CA GLY A 100 -9.01 -2.84 -5.64
C GLY A 100 -8.79 -1.92 -4.43
N ALA A 101 -7.56 -1.45 -4.19
CA ALA A 101 -7.30 -0.50 -3.10
C ALA A 101 -7.77 0.93 -3.43
N GLY A 102 -8.00 1.77 -2.42
CA GLY A 102 -8.15 3.23 -2.55
C GLY A 102 -9.58 3.80 -2.61
N PHE A 103 -10.56 3.07 -3.17
CA PHE A 103 -11.97 3.52 -3.31
C PHE A 103 -12.96 2.63 -2.57
N GLN A 104 -12.58 2.16 -1.40
CA GLN A 104 -13.43 1.30 -0.58
C GLN A 104 -13.07 1.37 0.90
N ALA A 105 -13.64 0.47 1.71
CA ALA A 105 -13.41 0.39 3.14
C ALA A 105 -11.91 0.32 3.47
N GLU A 106 -11.51 1.07 4.48
CA GLU A 106 -10.13 1.15 4.97
C GLU A 106 -10.17 1.26 6.50
N GLY A 107 -9.13 0.76 7.18
CA GLY A 107 -9.07 0.72 8.64
C GLY A 107 -7.74 1.24 9.18
N LEU A 108 -7.74 1.85 10.36
CA LEU A 108 -6.54 2.13 11.15
C LEU A 108 -6.69 1.53 12.54
N ALA A 109 -5.77 0.63 12.92
CA ALA A 109 -5.75 0.05 14.26
C ALA A 109 -4.94 0.91 15.22
N TRP A 110 -5.45 1.00 16.45
CA TRP A 110 -4.91 1.80 17.54
C TRP A 110 -4.80 0.96 18.79
N THR A 111 -3.69 1.08 19.50
CA THR A 111 -3.57 0.54 20.85
C THR A 111 -4.51 1.29 21.81
N PRO A 112 -4.86 0.71 22.98
CA PRO A 112 -5.71 1.38 23.96
C PRO A 112 -5.14 2.70 24.51
N ASP A 113 -3.83 2.91 24.43
CA ASP A 113 -3.14 4.15 24.79
C ASP A 113 -3.05 5.17 23.64
N GLY A 114 -3.60 4.86 22.46
CA GLY A 114 -3.72 5.80 21.35
C GLY A 114 -2.54 5.88 20.40
N ARG A 115 -1.69 4.85 20.37
CA ARG A 115 -0.64 4.69 19.35
C ARG A 115 -1.17 3.94 18.14
N THR A 116 -0.79 4.38 16.95
CA THR A 116 -1.12 3.68 15.70
C THR A 116 -0.35 2.36 15.58
N ILE A 117 -1.05 1.27 15.26
CA ILE A 117 -0.48 -0.06 15.08
C ILE A 117 -0.15 -0.28 13.61
N LYS A 118 -1.19 -0.46 12.79
CA LYS A 118 -1.12 -0.81 11.37
C LYS A 118 -2.48 -0.50 10.75
N ALA A 119 -2.50 -0.22 9.45
CA ALA A 119 -3.73 0.01 8.71
C ALA A 119 -4.15 -1.23 7.92
N VAL A 120 -5.46 -1.37 7.75
CA VAL A 120 -6.08 -2.46 7.01
C VAL A 120 -6.68 -1.91 5.71
N SER A 121 -6.45 -2.61 4.61
CA SER A 121 -6.99 -2.29 3.29
C SER A 121 -7.08 -3.58 2.46
N PRO A 122 -7.71 -3.55 1.27
CA PRO A 122 -7.57 -4.64 0.31
C PRO A 122 -6.09 -4.96 0.10
N TYR A 123 -5.75 -6.26 0.05
CA TYR A 123 -4.38 -6.80 -0.05
C TYR A 123 -3.46 -6.55 1.15
N ASN A 124 -3.95 -5.86 2.19
CA ASN A 124 -3.29 -5.75 3.48
C ASN A 124 -4.34 -5.93 4.60
N SER A 125 -4.82 -7.16 4.72
CA SER A 125 -6.04 -7.53 5.45
C SER A 125 -5.75 -8.22 6.80
N HIS A 126 -4.65 -7.84 7.46
CA HIS A 126 -4.27 -8.42 8.75
C HIS A 126 -3.69 -7.39 9.72
N LEU A 127 -3.78 -7.67 11.02
CA LEU A 127 -3.14 -6.91 12.09
C LEU A 127 -2.23 -7.82 12.93
N PRO A 128 -1.06 -7.33 13.36
CA PRO A 128 -0.14 -8.12 14.16
C PRO A 128 -0.70 -8.40 15.55
N VAL A 129 -0.33 -9.55 16.11
CA VAL A 129 -0.60 -9.92 17.51
C VAL A 129 0.72 -9.99 18.25
N THR A 130 0.77 -9.43 19.47
CA THR A 130 1.93 -9.52 20.34
C THR A 130 1.89 -10.84 21.12
N PRO A 131 2.87 -11.75 20.98
CA PRO A 131 2.89 -12.99 21.73
C PRO A 131 2.88 -12.75 23.24
N GLY A 132 2.01 -13.47 23.96
CA GLY A 132 1.89 -13.37 25.42
C GLY A 132 1.13 -12.14 25.94
N ALA A 133 0.58 -11.31 25.06
CA ALA A 133 -0.34 -10.23 25.42
C ALA A 133 -1.76 -10.54 24.90
N PRO A 134 -2.80 -10.11 25.61
CA PRO A 134 -4.16 -10.19 25.10
C PRO A 134 -4.31 -9.34 23.84
N VAL A 135 -5.25 -9.72 22.98
CA VAL A 135 -5.70 -8.86 21.89
C VAL A 135 -6.55 -7.75 22.51
N ASP A 136 -6.11 -6.51 22.37
CA ASP A 136 -6.86 -5.33 22.77
C ASP A 136 -6.46 -4.15 21.88
N PHE A 137 -7.35 -3.75 20.98
CA PHE A 137 -7.14 -2.59 20.11
C PHE A 137 -8.47 -2.00 19.62
N TYR A 138 -8.41 -0.74 19.19
CA TYR A 138 -9.50 -0.05 18.53
C TYR A 138 -9.23 0.06 17.03
N LEU A 139 -10.25 -0.22 16.21
CA LEU A 139 -10.17 -0.18 14.75
C LEU A 139 -11.08 0.92 14.22
N GLU A 140 -10.47 1.98 13.70
CA GLU A 140 -11.15 3.07 13.02
C GLU A 140 -11.44 2.67 11.57
N CYS A 141 -12.69 2.33 11.25
CA CYS A 141 -13.12 1.86 9.94
C CYS A 141 -13.79 3.00 9.15
N ALA A 142 -13.28 3.33 7.97
CA ALA A 142 -13.85 4.32 7.05
C ALA A 142 -14.69 3.63 5.97
N ALA A 143 -15.98 3.97 5.87
CA ALA A 143 -16.89 3.45 4.86
C ALA A 143 -16.87 4.30 3.57
N ASN A 144 -15.73 4.29 2.86
CA ASN A 144 -15.57 5.08 1.64
C ASN A 144 -16.31 4.43 0.47
N PRO A 145 -17.29 5.10 -0.19
CA PRO A 145 -17.99 4.53 -1.32
C PRO A 145 -17.09 4.42 -2.55
N ASN A 146 -17.39 3.45 -3.42
CA ASN A 146 -16.72 3.34 -4.71
C ASN A 146 -17.21 4.42 -5.68
N VAL A 147 -16.43 5.48 -5.78
CA VAL A 147 -16.67 6.60 -6.71
C VAL A 147 -15.75 6.55 -7.94
N GLY A 148 -14.56 5.95 -7.81
CA GLY A 148 -13.54 5.90 -8.87
C GLY A 148 -13.81 4.91 -10.00
N HIS A 149 -14.47 3.79 -9.73
CA HIS A 149 -14.70 2.73 -10.74
C HIS A 149 -16.03 2.85 -11.48
N THR A 150 -16.68 4.01 -11.43
CA THR A 150 -17.99 4.26 -12.07
C THR A 150 -17.87 4.86 -13.47
N GLY A 151 -16.65 4.97 -14.01
CA GLY A 151 -16.39 5.61 -15.31
C GLY A 151 -16.64 7.12 -15.28
N PHE A 152 -16.33 7.77 -14.15
CA PHE A 152 -16.55 9.22 -13.91
C PHE A 152 -17.99 9.70 -14.11
N ARG A 153 -18.97 8.80 -13.92
CA ARG A 153 -20.38 9.15 -14.00
C ARG A 153 -20.80 9.96 -12.78
N PRO A 154 -21.79 10.87 -12.91
CA PRO A 154 -22.38 11.54 -11.75
C PRO A 154 -22.80 10.54 -10.68
N THR A 155 -22.49 10.84 -9.42
CA THR A 155 -22.77 9.97 -8.28
C THR A 155 -23.48 10.75 -7.17
N PRO A 156 -24.47 10.15 -6.48
CA PRO A 156 -25.11 10.78 -5.32
C PRO A 156 -24.17 10.87 -4.10
N ASN A 157 -23.01 10.21 -4.14
CA ASN A 157 -22.07 10.18 -3.02
C ASN A 157 -21.20 11.45 -2.90
N GLY A 158 -21.37 12.46 -3.77
CA GLY A 158 -20.55 13.68 -3.73
C GLY A 158 -20.95 14.70 -2.65
N ASP A 159 -22.17 14.62 -2.12
CA ASP A 159 -22.72 15.55 -1.14
C ASP A 159 -23.45 14.79 -0.01
N PRO A 160 -23.27 15.14 1.28
CA PRO A 160 -23.99 14.51 2.39
C PRO A 160 -25.52 14.53 2.26
N ALA A 161 -26.10 15.53 1.59
CA ALA A 161 -27.54 15.65 1.38
C ALA A 161 -28.08 14.67 0.32
N THR A 162 -27.21 14.18 -0.58
CA THR A 162 -27.58 13.22 -1.62
C THR A 162 -27.07 11.81 -1.33
N ALA A 163 -26.05 11.68 -0.49
CA ALA A 163 -25.51 10.40 -0.06
C ALA A 163 -26.61 9.61 0.67
N GLY A 164 -26.80 8.35 0.30
CA GLY A 164 -27.75 7.47 0.96
C GLY A 164 -27.38 7.19 2.42
N THR A 165 -28.33 6.65 3.18
CA THR A 165 -28.10 6.25 4.58
C THR A 165 -27.90 4.75 4.75
N GLU A 166 -28.08 3.97 3.69
CA GLU A 166 -27.96 2.52 3.73
C GLU A 166 -26.50 2.09 3.95
N PRO A 167 -26.27 1.03 4.74
CA PRO A 167 -24.95 0.40 4.82
C PRO A 167 -24.43 -0.05 3.46
N ILE A 168 -23.17 0.25 3.16
CA ILE A 168 -22.50 -0.13 1.91
C ILE A 168 -21.50 -1.27 2.09
N TYR A 169 -21.28 -1.73 3.32
CA TYR A 169 -20.36 -2.82 3.65
C TYR A 169 -20.99 -3.88 4.55
N ARG A 170 -20.33 -5.03 4.62
CA ARG A 170 -20.64 -6.13 5.55
C ARG A 170 -19.34 -6.64 6.14
N LEU A 171 -19.21 -6.64 7.46
CA LEU A 171 -18.00 -7.13 8.13
C LEU A 171 -17.86 -8.63 7.85
N ALA A 172 -17.02 -9.02 6.91
CA ALA A 172 -16.93 -10.39 6.42
C ALA A 172 -16.00 -11.25 7.29
N GLN A 173 -14.97 -10.65 7.88
CA GLN A 173 -14.03 -11.33 8.77
C GLN A 173 -13.43 -10.35 9.78
N LEU A 174 -13.36 -10.76 11.05
CA LEU A 174 -12.59 -10.09 12.10
C LEU A 174 -12.34 -11.10 13.23
N GLU A 175 -11.30 -11.92 13.07
CA GLU A 175 -11.03 -13.07 13.93
C GLU A 175 -9.53 -13.34 14.05
N LEU A 176 -9.13 -14.09 15.08
CA LEU A 176 -7.76 -14.61 15.19
C LEU A 176 -7.57 -15.74 14.18
N VAL A 177 -6.42 -15.74 13.50
CA VAL A 177 -5.99 -16.82 12.62
C VAL A 177 -4.57 -17.24 12.97
N LEU A 178 -4.28 -18.54 12.87
CA LEU A 178 -2.95 -19.08 13.04
C LEU A 178 -2.31 -19.34 11.68
N ARG A 179 -1.49 -18.39 11.20
CA ARG A 179 -0.84 -18.50 9.90
C ARG A 179 0.29 -19.52 9.93
N ASP A 180 0.29 -20.44 8.99
CA ASP A 180 1.43 -21.30 8.67
C ASP A 180 2.45 -20.50 7.85
N VAL A 181 3.63 -20.28 8.42
CA VAL A 181 4.65 -19.45 7.79
C VAL A 181 5.22 -20.13 6.54
N ALA A 182 5.47 -21.44 6.58
CA ALA A 182 6.06 -22.15 5.45
C ALA A 182 5.09 -22.25 4.26
N VAL A 183 3.80 -22.47 4.53
CA VAL A 183 2.74 -22.50 3.51
C VAL A 183 2.52 -21.10 2.91
N TRP A 184 2.51 -20.06 3.73
CA TRP A 184 2.44 -18.67 3.28
C TRP A 184 3.64 -18.29 2.41
N GLU A 185 4.86 -18.64 2.82
CA GLU A 185 6.07 -18.41 2.03
C GLU A 185 6.05 -19.20 0.70
N LEU A 186 5.57 -20.44 0.70
CA LEU A 186 5.40 -21.21 -0.53
C LEU A 186 4.41 -20.51 -1.48
N GLN A 187 3.31 -19.96 -0.96
CA GLN A 187 2.36 -19.18 -1.76
C GLN A 187 3.04 -17.96 -2.41
N ALA A 188 3.89 -17.24 -1.67
CA ALA A 188 4.66 -16.12 -2.19
C ALA A 188 5.69 -16.53 -3.26
N ASP A 189 6.39 -17.65 -3.05
CA ASP A 189 7.36 -18.20 -4.00
C ASP A 189 6.69 -18.62 -5.32
N LEU A 190 5.55 -19.32 -5.24
CA LEU A 190 4.77 -19.71 -6.41
C LEU A 190 4.17 -18.50 -7.15
N PHE A 191 3.67 -17.50 -6.42
CA PHE A 191 3.20 -16.25 -7.03
C PHE A 191 4.32 -15.55 -7.81
N THR A 192 5.49 -15.41 -7.19
CA THR A 192 6.66 -14.71 -7.77
C THR A 192 7.16 -15.41 -9.02
N LEU A 193 7.40 -16.72 -8.95
CA LEU A 193 7.89 -17.50 -10.09
C LEU A 193 6.83 -17.69 -11.17
N GLY A 194 5.57 -17.88 -10.79
CA GLY A 194 4.45 -17.98 -11.72
C GLY A 194 4.27 -16.70 -12.53
N GLY A 195 4.35 -15.53 -11.86
CA GLY A 195 4.35 -14.22 -12.51
C GLY A 195 5.52 -14.04 -13.47
N LEU A 196 6.75 -14.29 -13.00
CA LEU A 196 7.94 -14.21 -13.87
C LEU A 196 7.83 -15.15 -15.08
N MET A 197 7.37 -16.39 -14.89
CA MET A 197 7.19 -17.36 -15.97
C MET A 197 6.18 -16.87 -17.03
N ALA A 198 5.10 -16.20 -16.61
CA ALA A 198 4.09 -15.67 -17.51
C ALA A 198 4.64 -14.54 -18.41
N GLU A 199 5.55 -13.72 -17.88
CA GLU A 199 6.18 -12.61 -18.61
C GLU A 199 7.32 -13.06 -19.55
N LEU A 200 7.87 -14.26 -19.35
CA LEU A 200 8.96 -14.77 -20.18
C LEU A 200 8.47 -15.33 -21.53
N PRO A 201 9.24 -15.17 -22.63
CA PRO A 201 8.90 -15.74 -23.93
C PRO A 201 8.72 -17.26 -23.87
N LEU A 202 7.74 -17.79 -24.61
CA LEU A 202 7.40 -19.22 -24.59
C LEU A 202 8.56 -20.14 -24.96
N ALA A 203 9.44 -19.69 -25.87
CA ALA A 203 10.62 -20.44 -26.30
C ALA A 203 11.82 -20.31 -25.34
N SER A 204 11.68 -19.59 -24.22
CA SER A 204 12.76 -19.36 -23.27
C SER A 204 13.09 -20.61 -22.46
N SER A 205 14.37 -20.98 -22.39
CA SER A 205 14.85 -22.05 -21.50
C SER A 205 14.54 -21.73 -20.04
N ARG A 206 14.74 -20.47 -19.62
CA ARG A 206 14.45 -20.00 -18.26
C ARG A 206 12.98 -20.21 -17.89
N ARG A 207 12.07 -19.98 -18.83
CA ARG A 207 10.63 -20.22 -18.62
C ARG A 207 10.35 -21.70 -18.40
N ALA A 208 10.92 -22.56 -19.24
CA ALA A 208 10.75 -24.01 -19.11
C ALA A 208 11.32 -24.55 -17.79
N GLU A 209 12.50 -24.06 -17.37
CA GLU A 209 13.11 -24.40 -16.08
C GLU A 209 12.22 -24.03 -14.89
N ILE A 210 11.66 -22.81 -14.90
CA ILE A 210 10.74 -22.34 -13.87
C ILE A 210 9.48 -23.22 -13.86
N LEU A 211 8.87 -23.48 -15.02
CA LEU A 211 7.69 -24.34 -15.10
C LEU A 211 7.95 -25.72 -14.50
N MET A 212 9.09 -26.34 -14.83
CA MET A 212 9.45 -27.65 -14.29
C MET A 212 9.73 -27.60 -12.78
N ALA A 213 10.33 -26.53 -12.25
CA ALA A 213 10.51 -26.35 -10.81
C ALA A 213 9.17 -26.19 -10.09
N LEU A 214 8.26 -25.38 -10.64
CA LEU A 214 6.90 -25.23 -10.13
C LEU A 214 6.16 -26.58 -10.11
N GLN A 215 6.32 -27.41 -11.14
CA GLN A 215 5.71 -28.75 -11.14
C GLN A 215 6.29 -29.65 -10.06
N ARG A 216 7.61 -29.68 -9.87
CA ARG A 216 8.23 -30.47 -8.79
C ARG A 216 7.78 -30.01 -7.42
N ALA A 217 7.68 -28.69 -7.20
CA ALA A 217 7.13 -28.15 -5.96
C ALA A 217 5.69 -28.62 -5.72
N VAL A 218 4.83 -28.60 -6.75
CA VAL A 218 3.44 -29.11 -6.66
C VAL A 218 3.38 -30.63 -6.51
N ASP A 219 4.35 -31.38 -7.02
CA ASP A 219 4.45 -32.84 -6.84
C ASP A 219 4.84 -33.21 -5.40
N VAL A 220 5.68 -32.38 -4.76
CA VAL A 220 6.17 -32.59 -3.39
C VAL A 220 5.18 -32.06 -2.35
N ALA A 221 4.47 -30.97 -2.65
CA ALA A 221 3.50 -30.38 -1.74
C ALA A 221 2.22 -31.26 -1.65
N ASP A 222 2.17 -32.10 -0.63
CA ASP A 222 1.03 -32.97 -0.36
C ASP A 222 -0.17 -32.12 0.09
N PRO A 223 -1.29 -32.09 -0.66
CA PRO A 223 -2.48 -31.34 -0.28
C PRO A 223 -3.06 -31.74 1.08
N ASP A 224 -2.82 -32.97 1.54
CA ASP A 224 -3.30 -33.48 2.82
C ASP A 224 -2.32 -33.18 3.98
N ASP A 225 -1.08 -32.75 3.69
CA ASP A 225 -0.06 -32.35 4.67
C ASP A 225 0.82 -31.19 4.15
N LEU A 226 0.19 -30.08 3.77
CA LEU A 226 0.91 -28.91 3.26
C LEU A 226 1.86 -28.31 4.30
N ALA A 227 1.46 -28.34 5.56
CA ALA A 227 2.28 -27.88 6.68
C ALA A 227 3.62 -28.64 6.77
N GLY A 228 3.58 -29.98 6.64
CA GLY A 228 4.76 -30.83 6.68
C GLY A 228 5.62 -30.77 5.43
N THR A 229 4.99 -30.58 4.25
CA THR A 229 5.66 -30.69 2.95
C THR A 229 6.04 -29.36 2.29
N ALA A 230 5.52 -28.23 2.77
CA ALA A 230 5.84 -26.90 2.23
C ALA A 230 7.36 -26.59 2.22
N PRO A 231 8.16 -26.90 3.27
CA PRO A 231 9.60 -26.66 3.22
C PRO A 231 10.30 -27.40 2.07
N ASP A 232 9.93 -28.65 1.81
CA ASP A 232 10.50 -29.45 0.72
C ASP A 232 10.05 -28.92 -0.65
N ALA A 233 8.78 -28.52 -0.78
CA ALA A 233 8.27 -27.88 -1.99
C ALA A 233 8.99 -26.55 -2.29
N ARG A 234 9.30 -25.75 -1.26
CA ARG A 234 10.10 -24.52 -1.41
C ARG A 234 11.55 -24.82 -1.80
N ALA A 235 12.13 -25.91 -1.31
CA ALA A 235 13.48 -26.32 -1.70
C ALA A 235 13.60 -26.59 -3.22
N GLU A 236 12.54 -27.11 -3.85
CA GLU A 236 12.47 -27.29 -5.31
C GLU A 236 12.51 -25.97 -6.11
N LEU A 237 12.16 -24.85 -5.46
CA LEU A 237 12.09 -23.51 -6.05
C LEU A 237 13.35 -22.68 -5.79
N ALA A 238 14.15 -23.02 -4.77
CA ALA A 238 15.25 -22.19 -4.29
C ALA A 238 16.32 -21.88 -5.36
N ASP A 239 16.70 -22.88 -6.17
CA ASP A 239 17.66 -22.67 -7.27
C ASP A 239 17.10 -21.72 -8.33
N VAL A 240 15.84 -21.89 -8.74
CA VAL A 240 15.26 -20.99 -9.75
C VAL A 240 15.01 -19.59 -9.21
N LEU A 241 14.70 -19.41 -7.92
CA LEU A 241 14.55 -18.09 -7.28
C LEU A 241 15.88 -17.33 -7.18
N SER A 242 16.96 -18.01 -6.81
CA SER A 242 18.27 -17.38 -6.57
C SER A 242 19.03 -16.98 -7.84
N ARG A 243 18.61 -17.47 -9.01
CA ARG A 243 19.26 -17.15 -10.30
C ARG A 243 19.05 -15.69 -10.69
N PRO A 244 20.12 -14.92 -10.96
CA PRO A 244 20.02 -13.52 -11.35
C PRO A 244 19.44 -13.37 -12.77
N ALA A 245 19.04 -12.15 -13.10
CA ALA A 245 18.76 -11.77 -14.48
C ALA A 245 20.00 -11.94 -15.38
N ALA A 246 19.79 -11.99 -16.70
CA ALA A 246 20.89 -12.04 -17.66
C ALA A 246 21.82 -10.83 -17.49
N ALA A 247 23.12 -11.01 -17.75
CA ALA A 247 24.12 -9.94 -17.53
C ALA A 247 23.89 -8.67 -18.37
N SER A 248 23.16 -8.78 -19.49
CA SER A 248 22.76 -7.66 -20.35
C SER A 248 21.42 -7.03 -19.95
N ALA A 249 20.75 -7.53 -18.92
CA ALA A 249 19.48 -7.00 -18.47
C ALA A 249 19.64 -5.59 -17.87
N HIS A 250 18.56 -4.81 -17.92
CA HIS A 250 18.51 -3.52 -17.24
C HIS A 250 18.66 -3.69 -15.73
N ARG A 251 19.32 -2.72 -15.11
CA ARG A 251 19.29 -2.56 -13.66
C ARG A 251 18.06 -1.75 -13.30
N VAL A 252 17.22 -2.31 -12.44
CA VAL A 252 16.03 -1.65 -11.91
C VAL A 252 16.33 -1.27 -10.46
N ALA A 253 16.13 0.01 -10.13
CA ALA A 253 16.09 0.47 -8.74
C ALA A 253 14.62 0.59 -8.34
N ALA A 254 14.25 -0.07 -7.23
CA ALA A 254 12.90 -0.02 -6.69
C ALA A 254 12.89 0.84 -5.42
N VAL A 255 11.92 1.75 -5.33
CA VAL A 255 11.66 2.57 -4.15
C VAL A 255 10.15 2.53 -3.93
N GLY A 256 9.72 2.27 -2.70
CA GLY A 256 8.32 2.35 -2.34
C GLY A 256 7.80 3.77 -2.53
N HIS A 257 6.61 3.92 -3.07
CA HIS A 257 5.97 5.21 -3.27
C HIS A 257 4.47 5.07 -3.00
N ALA A 258 3.86 6.11 -2.44
CA ALA A 258 2.41 6.21 -2.36
C ALA A 258 1.98 7.61 -2.80
N HIS A 259 1.39 7.67 -3.99
CA HIS A 259 0.73 8.88 -4.46
C HIS A 259 -0.64 8.98 -3.79
N ILE A 260 -0.87 10.07 -3.05
CA ILE A 260 -2.15 10.32 -2.38
C ILE A 260 -2.61 11.72 -2.78
N ASP A 261 -3.64 11.78 -3.63
CA ASP A 261 -4.27 13.04 -4.01
C ASP A 261 -4.77 13.79 -2.77
N SER A 262 -4.33 15.04 -2.63
CA SER A 262 -4.76 15.93 -1.54
C SER A 262 -6.28 16.07 -1.48
N ALA A 263 -6.92 16.16 -2.65
CA ALA A 263 -8.36 16.08 -2.84
C ALA A 263 -8.66 15.68 -4.29
N TRP A 264 -9.24 14.50 -4.49
CA TRP A 264 -9.68 14.04 -5.82
C TRP A 264 -11.11 13.51 -5.76
N LEU A 265 -11.27 12.26 -5.36
CA LEU A 265 -12.57 11.60 -5.24
C LEU A 265 -12.97 11.36 -3.78
N TRP A 266 -12.30 12.02 -2.85
CA TRP A 266 -12.60 12.04 -1.43
C TRP A 266 -12.31 13.44 -0.86
N PRO A 267 -12.96 13.83 0.23
CA PRO A 267 -12.69 15.11 0.88
C PRO A 267 -11.32 15.11 1.57
N VAL A 268 -10.74 16.30 1.78
CA VAL A 268 -9.42 16.49 2.41
C VAL A 268 -9.29 15.78 3.76
N ARG A 269 -10.36 15.80 4.57
CA ARG A 269 -10.39 15.08 5.85
C ARG A 269 -10.13 13.58 5.72
N GLU A 270 -10.52 12.97 4.61
CA GLU A 270 -10.24 11.56 4.35
C GLU A 270 -8.80 11.38 3.87
N THR A 271 -8.25 12.33 3.11
CA THR A 271 -6.83 12.31 2.74
C THR A 271 -5.92 12.31 3.97
N ILE A 272 -6.24 13.12 4.97
CA ILE A 272 -5.50 13.16 6.25
C ILE A 272 -5.45 11.75 6.87
N ARG A 273 -6.58 11.06 6.92
CA ARG A 273 -6.68 9.68 7.44
C ARG A 273 -5.99 8.66 6.53
N LYS A 274 -6.07 8.82 5.20
CA LYS A 274 -5.32 8.01 4.21
C LYS A 274 -3.82 8.12 4.44
N CYS A 275 -3.30 9.33 4.65
CA CYS A 275 -1.89 9.55 4.96
C CYS A 275 -1.50 8.80 6.24
N ALA A 276 -2.29 8.92 7.32
CA ALA A 276 -2.01 8.21 8.57
C ALA A 276 -1.98 6.68 8.39
N ARG A 277 -2.95 6.15 7.63
CA ARG A 277 -3.02 4.71 7.31
C ARG A 277 -1.82 4.23 6.51
N THR A 278 -1.53 4.91 5.40
CA THR A 278 -0.40 4.57 4.52
C THR A 278 0.92 4.66 5.28
N PHE A 279 1.16 5.74 6.02
CA PHE A 279 2.45 5.94 6.70
C PHE A 279 2.62 4.98 7.88
N SER A 280 1.56 4.57 8.55
CA SER A 280 1.63 3.51 9.58
C SER A 280 2.12 2.19 8.99
N ASN A 281 1.60 1.79 7.82
CA ASN A 281 2.05 0.58 7.12
C ASN A 281 3.49 0.70 6.61
N VAL A 282 3.86 1.86 6.05
CA VAL A 282 5.23 2.12 5.59
C VAL A 282 6.23 2.01 6.73
N LEU A 283 5.88 2.49 7.92
CA LEU A 283 6.76 2.38 9.09
C LEU A 283 6.91 0.95 9.57
N GLU A 284 5.84 0.15 9.53
CA GLU A 284 5.91 -1.28 9.84
C GLU A 284 6.83 -2.02 8.85
N LEU A 285 6.70 -1.75 7.54
CA LEU A 285 7.60 -2.30 6.53
C LEU A 285 9.06 -1.86 6.76
N ALA A 286 9.29 -0.60 7.11
CA ALA A 286 10.62 -0.09 7.44
C ALA A 286 11.21 -0.71 8.72
N GLU A 287 10.37 -1.10 9.67
CA GLU A 287 10.81 -1.82 10.88
C GLU A 287 11.16 -3.29 10.55
N ALA A 288 10.42 -3.91 9.63
CA ALA A 288 10.64 -5.30 9.20
C ALA A 288 11.85 -5.48 8.27
N ASP A 289 12.15 -4.50 7.42
CA ASP A 289 13.25 -4.56 6.44
C ASP A 289 14.14 -3.29 6.50
N PRO A 290 15.41 -3.40 6.93
CA PRO A 290 16.34 -2.27 6.99
C PRO A 290 16.70 -1.69 5.61
N ASP A 291 16.57 -2.46 4.54
CA ASP A 291 16.86 -2.01 3.17
C ASP A 291 15.65 -1.33 2.50
N PHE A 292 14.47 -1.41 3.10
CA PHE A 292 13.27 -0.74 2.61
C PHE A 292 13.45 0.78 2.53
N ARG A 293 13.03 1.37 1.41
CA ARG A 293 13.04 2.82 1.15
C ARG A 293 11.68 3.25 0.63
N PHE A 294 11.16 4.34 1.18
CA PHE A 294 9.87 4.92 0.79
C PHE A 294 10.02 6.41 0.47
N ALA A 295 9.60 6.83 -0.72
CA ALA A 295 9.62 8.21 -1.17
C ALA A 295 8.23 8.86 -1.03
N CYS A 296 8.16 9.99 -0.32
CA CYS A 296 6.93 10.75 -0.13
C CYS A 296 7.13 12.25 -0.35
N SER A 297 6.31 12.83 -1.21
CA SER A 297 6.55 14.10 -1.88
C SER A 297 5.97 15.32 -1.16
N SER A 298 4.66 15.33 -0.92
CA SER A 298 3.92 16.54 -0.55
C SER A 298 4.16 16.92 0.91
N ALA A 299 4.84 18.04 1.16
CA ALA A 299 5.10 18.53 2.52
C ALA A 299 3.80 18.74 3.33
N GLN A 300 2.69 19.10 2.67
CA GLN A 300 1.37 19.21 3.29
C GLN A 300 0.92 17.92 3.98
N GLN A 301 1.26 16.74 3.44
CA GLN A 301 0.90 15.45 4.05
C GLN A 301 1.66 15.24 5.35
N TYR A 302 2.95 15.61 5.40
CA TYR A 302 3.73 15.60 6.64
C TYR A 302 3.20 16.62 7.67
N ALA A 303 2.80 17.81 7.20
CA ALA A 303 2.21 18.82 8.08
C ALA A 303 0.91 18.32 8.72
N TRP A 304 0.05 17.62 7.97
CA TRP A 304 -1.14 16.98 8.54
C TRP A 304 -0.80 15.89 9.56
N MET A 305 0.26 15.11 9.35
CA MET A 305 0.69 14.14 10.36
C MET A 305 1.20 14.85 11.62
N LYS A 306 1.97 15.93 11.47
CA LYS A 306 2.45 16.74 12.60
C LYS A 306 1.29 17.32 13.42
N GLU A 307 0.23 17.76 12.76
CA GLU A 307 -0.94 18.37 13.38
C GLU A 307 -1.90 17.35 14.02
N HIS A 308 -2.28 16.31 13.27
CA HIS A 308 -3.36 15.40 13.65
C HIS A 308 -2.88 14.07 14.25
N TYR A 309 -1.63 13.67 13.96
CA TYR A 309 -1.04 12.39 14.40
C TYR A 309 0.40 12.59 14.92
N PRO A 310 0.63 13.38 15.98
CA PRO A 310 1.97 13.78 16.42
C PRO A 310 2.87 12.60 16.84
N GLU A 311 2.28 11.52 17.37
CA GLU A 311 3.01 10.27 17.67
C GLU A 311 3.54 9.63 16.37
N LEU A 312 2.68 9.49 15.35
CA LEU A 312 3.07 8.98 14.05
C LEU A 312 4.11 9.88 13.37
N PHE A 313 3.96 11.20 13.46
CA PHE A 313 4.96 12.15 12.93
C PHE A 313 6.33 11.98 13.59
N THR A 314 6.38 11.66 14.89
CA THR A 314 7.62 11.37 15.60
C THR A 314 8.29 10.11 15.03
N ARG A 315 7.52 9.06 14.75
CA ARG A 315 8.02 7.84 14.10
C ARG A 315 8.48 8.08 12.66
N ILE A 316 7.75 8.90 11.89
CA ILE A 316 8.17 9.36 10.56
C ILE A 316 9.52 10.08 10.65
N THR A 317 9.66 11.03 11.58
CA THR A 317 10.92 11.76 11.80
C THR A 317 12.09 10.82 12.07
N ALA A 318 11.90 9.80 12.91
CA ALA A 318 12.93 8.81 13.19
C ALA A 318 13.27 7.97 11.94
N ALA A 319 12.29 7.58 11.13
CA ALA A 319 12.51 6.86 9.88
C ALA A 319 13.20 7.72 8.81
N VAL A 320 12.96 9.04 8.79
CA VAL A 320 13.69 10.01 7.96
C VAL A 320 15.16 10.06 8.36
N GLN A 321 15.45 10.14 9.66
CA GLN A 321 16.83 10.14 10.17
C GLN A 321 17.59 8.84 9.84
N ARG A 322 16.88 7.70 9.78
CA ARG A 322 17.45 6.41 9.33
C ARG A 322 17.58 6.30 7.81
N GLY A 323 17.03 7.24 7.04
CA GLY A 323 17.04 7.22 5.58
C GLY A 323 16.07 6.22 4.96
N GLN A 324 15.10 5.69 5.71
CA GLN A 324 14.09 4.73 5.22
C GLN A 324 12.84 5.42 4.69
N PHE A 325 12.46 6.56 5.29
CA PHE A 325 11.38 7.42 4.83
C PHE A 325 12.02 8.68 4.23
N VAL A 326 11.95 8.84 2.92
CA VAL A 326 12.69 9.86 2.17
C VAL A 326 11.74 10.97 1.73
N PRO A 327 11.84 12.18 2.32
CA PRO A 327 11.15 13.35 1.79
C PRO A 327 11.69 13.66 0.39
N VAL A 328 10.79 13.76 -0.58
CA VAL A 328 11.16 14.05 -1.98
C VAL A 328 10.41 15.25 -2.55
N GLY A 329 10.89 15.79 -3.67
CA GLY A 329 10.18 16.76 -4.51
C GLY A 329 10.19 18.21 -4.06
N GLY A 330 10.19 18.48 -2.75
CA GLY A 330 10.40 19.82 -2.18
C GLY A 330 9.26 20.84 -2.36
N MET A 331 8.12 20.43 -2.90
CA MET A 331 6.93 21.28 -3.04
C MET A 331 5.97 21.07 -1.86
N TRP A 332 5.13 22.08 -1.59
CA TRP A 332 4.10 21.97 -0.56
C TRP A 332 3.06 20.90 -0.89
N VAL A 333 2.61 20.88 -2.15
CA VAL A 333 1.81 19.80 -2.74
C VAL A 333 2.35 19.46 -4.13
N GLU A 334 2.02 18.26 -4.63
CA GLU A 334 2.18 17.93 -6.05
C GLU A 334 1.19 18.77 -6.89
N SER A 335 1.60 19.97 -7.29
CA SER A 335 0.69 20.93 -7.93
C SER A 335 0.56 20.73 -9.44
N ASP A 336 -0.51 21.27 -10.03
CA ASP A 336 -0.51 21.60 -11.45
C ASP A 336 0.58 22.64 -11.75
N THR A 337 1.08 22.65 -12.98
CA THR A 337 2.17 23.55 -13.40
C THR A 337 1.80 24.46 -14.57
N ASN A 338 0.55 24.44 -15.03
CA ASN A 338 0.06 25.27 -16.13
C ASN A 338 -0.74 26.48 -15.64
N MET A 339 -1.63 26.24 -14.68
CA MET A 339 -2.58 27.24 -14.19
C MET A 339 -1.98 28.22 -13.17
N PRO A 340 -1.13 27.79 -12.21
CA PRO A 340 -0.56 28.73 -11.24
C PRO A 340 0.42 29.71 -11.90
N GLY A 341 0.41 30.97 -11.42
CA GLY A 341 1.43 31.95 -11.78
C GLY A 341 2.80 31.60 -11.20
N SER A 342 3.86 32.23 -11.74
CA SER A 342 5.26 31.96 -11.33
C SER A 342 5.52 32.20 -9.84
N GLU A 343 4.94 33.23 -9.24
CA GLU A 343 5.04 33.48 -7.79
C GLU A 343 4.42 32.34 -6.99
N ALA A 344 3.23 31.86 -7.37
CA ALA A 344 2.59 30.74 -6.69
C ALA A 344 3.43 29.46 -6.80
N MET A 345 4.04 29.22 -7.96
CA MET A 345 4.97 28.11 -8.17
C MET A 345 6.22 28.25 -7.28
N ALA A 346 6.81 29.44 -7.19
CA ALA A 346 7.94 29.69 -6.28
C ALA A 346 7.55 29.44 -4.81
N ARG A 347 6.34 29.83 -4.41
CA ARG A 347 5.82 29.58 -3.04
C ARG A 347 5.66 28.10 -2.72
N GLN A 348 5.32 27.26 -3.70
CA GLN A 348 5.30 25.80 -3.50
C GLN A 348 6.66 25.29 -3.00
N PHE A 349 7.76 25.73 -3.63
CA PHE A 349 9.10 25.34 -3.23
C PHE A 349 9.54 25.98 -1.90
N VAL A 350 9.29 27.27 -1.71
CA VAL A 350 9.67 27.96 -0.47
C VAL A 350 8.98 27.30 0.73
N ALA A 351 7.68 27.03 0.63
CA ALA A 351 6.93 26.39 1.72
C ALA A 351 7.33 24.91 1.91
N GLY A 352 7.43 24.13 0.83
CA GLY A 352 7.77 22.71 0.90
C GLY A 352 9.18 22.47 1.43
N LYS A 353 10.19 23.08 0.81
CA LYS A 353 11.59 22.96 1.26
C LYS A 353 11.80 23.55 2.65
N GLY A 354 11.17 24.68 2.95
CA GLY A 354 11.22 25.28 4.28
C GLY A 354 10.72 24.33 5.36
N PHE A 355 9.61 23.63 5.11
CA PHE A 355 9.09 22.63 6.03
C PHE A 355 10.05 21.45 6.23
N PHE A 356 10.62 20.89 5.15
CA PHE A 356 11.55 19.77 5.27
C PHE A 356 12.86 20.15 5.98
N LEU A 357 13.40 21.35 5.70
CA LEU A 357 14.55 21.88 6.40
C LEU A 357 14.27 22.07 7.89
N GLU A 358 13.15 22.71 8.25
CA GLU A 358 12.78 22.98 9.64
C GLU A 358 12.57 21.71 10.46
N ASN A 359 11.87 20.72 9.88
CA ASN A 359 11.43 19.54 10.64
C ASN A 359 12.42 18.37 10.57
N PHE A 360 13.18 18.25 9.48
CA PHE A 360 14.04 17.08 9.23
C PHE A 360 15.50 17.45 8.94
N GLY A 361 15.82 18.73 8.71
CA GLY A 361 17.14 19.13 8.23
C GLY A 361 17.45 18.62 6.82
N VAL A 362 16.43 18.29 6.04
CA VAL A 362 16.55 17.74 4.68
C VAL A 362 16.26 18.83 3.65
N GLU A 363 17.21 19.05 2.76
CA GLU A 363 17.01 19.84 1.54
C GLU A 363 16.86 18.87 0.35
N THR A 364 15.68 18.85 -0.28
CA THR A 364 15.46 18.01 -1.46
C THR A 364 16.20 18.60 -2.66
N GLU A 365 16.86 17.74 -3.45
CA GLU A 365 17.61 18.13 -4.65
C GLU A 365 16.80 17.90 -5.93
N GLU A 366 15.65 17.25 -5.84
CA GLU A 366 14.78 16.91 -6.95
C GLU A 366 13.40 17.54 -6.81
N VAL A 367 12.69 17.60 -7.93
CA VAL A 367 11.27 17.94 -8.01
C VAL A 367 10.51 16.70 -8.46
N TRP A 368 9.42 16.36 -7.77
CA TRP A 368 8.69 15.11 -7.93
C TRP A 368 7.23 15.42 -8.29
N LEU A 369 6.88 15.24 -9.56
CA LEU A 369 5.54 15.53 -10.09
C LEU A 369 5.08 14.41 -11.05
N PRO A 370 4.83 13.20 -10.54
CA PRO A 370 4.42 12.06 -11.35
C PRO A 370 3.06 12.29 -12.00
N ASP A 371 2.13 12.97 -11.34
CA ASP A 371 0.73 13.06 -11.77
C ASP A 371 0.25 14.46 -12.21
N SER A 372 1.15 15.40 -12.51
CA SER A 372 0.72 16.72 -13.03
C SER A 372 0.29 16.66 -14.50
N PHE A 373 -0.78 17.36 -14.87
CA PHE A 373 -1.35 17.33 -16.22
C PHE A 373 -0.69 18.35 -17.16
N GLY A 374 0.58 18.11 -17.48
CA GLY A 374 1.38 18.95 -18.37
C GLY A 374 2.33 19.88 -17.62
N TYR A 375 3.30 20.41 -18.37
CA TYR A 375 4.46 21.11 -17.80
C TYR A 375 4.75 22.42 -18.54
N SER A 376 4.76 23.54 -17.81
CA SER A 376 5.11 24.86 -18.38
C SER A 376 6.55 24.88 -18.89
N GLY A 377 6.78 25.49 -20.07
CA GLY A 377 8.11 25.64 -20.65
C GLY A 377 9.07 26.54 -19.85
N ALA A 378 8.58 27.26 -18.84
CA ALA A 378 9.40 28.03 -17.91
C ALA A 378 9.77 27.25 -16.63
N LEU A 379 9.20 26.07 -16.41
CA LEU A 379 9.43 25.30 -15.17
C LEU A 379 10.91 24.95 -14.94
N PRO A 380 11.75 24.62 -15.95
CA PRO A 380 13.18 24.36 -15.72
C PRO A 380 13.91 25.52 -15.03
N GLN A 381 13.56 26.76 -15.35
CA GLN A 381 14.13 27.95 -14.69
C GLN A 381 13.75 27.98 -13.21
N ILE A 382 12.48 27.73 -12.89
CA ILE A 382 11.97 27.75 -11.51
C ILE A 382 12.56 26.60 -10.69
N VAL A 383 12.64 25.40 -11.26
CA VAL A 383 13.27 24.23 -10.63
C VAL A 383 14.73 24.52 -10.28
N ARG A 384 15.48 25.15 -11.19
CA ARG A 384 16.86 25.55 -10.92
C ARG A 384 16.94 26.65 -9.86
N ALA A 385 16.03 27.62 -9.89
CA ALA A 385 15.98 28.71 -8.92
C ALA A 385 15.63 28.23 -7.50
N SER A 386 14.92 27.11 -7.35
CA SER A 386 14.65 26.48 -6.05
C SER A 386 15.83 25.67 -5.50
N GLY A 387 16.97 25.66 -6.19
CA GLY A 387 18.15 24.86 -5.82
C GLY A 387 18.07 23.39 -6.22
N SER A 388 16.98 22.96 -6.88
CA SER A 388 16.84 21.58 -7.35
C SER A 388 17.64 21.34 -8.64
N ARG A 389 18.18 20.13 -8.76
CA ARG A 389 19.06 19.62 -9.80
C ARG A 389 18.35 18.65 -10.75
N TRP A 390 17.36 17.92 -10.23
CA TRP A 390 16.67 16.85 -10.94
C TRP A 390 15.16 17.08 -11.00
N PHE A 391 14.52 16.48 -12.01
CA PHE A 391 13.07 16.46 -12.14
C PHE A 391 12.61 15.03 -12.43
N LEU A 392 11.65 14.54 -11.64
CA LEU A 392 10.97 13.27 -11.85
C LEU A 392 9.51 13.52 -12.15
N THR A 393 9.02 12.83 -13.18
CA THR A 393 7.62 12.89 -13.61
C THR A 393 7.17 11.54 -14.17
N GLN A 394 5.88 11.38 -14.50
CA GLN A 394 5.35 10.20 -15.18
C GLN A 394 4.35 10.56 -16.27
N LYS A 395 3.49 11.56 -16.07
CA LYS A 395 2.33 11.84 -16.93
C LYS A 395 2.65 12.06 -18.42
N ILE A 396 3.87 12.46 -18.75
CA ILE A 396 4.33 12.57 -20.15
C ILE A 396 4.41 11.23 -20.90
N SER A 397 4.31 10.08 -20.21
CA SER A 397 4.16 8.79 -20.89
C SER A 397 2.74 8.53 -21.39
N TRP A 398 1.73 9.29 -20.94
CA TRP A 398 0.31 9.05 -21.26
C TRP A 398 -0.17 9.79 -22.53
N ASN A 399 0.75 10.18 -23.41
CA ASN A 399 0.42 10.87 -24.64
C ASN A 399 -0.27 9.93 -25.64
N GLN A 400 -1.50 10.25 -26.04
CA GLN A 400 -2.24 9.46 -27.05
C GLN A 400 -1.65 9.56 -28.47
N VAL A 401 -1.04 10.70 -28.82
CA VAL A 401 -0.62 11.00 -30.20
C VAL A 401 0.89 10.84 -30.38
N ASN A 402 1.69 11.45 -29.50
CA ASN A 402 3.15 11.49 -29.63
C ASN A 402 3.82 10.86 -28.41
N THR A 403 4.38 9.69 -28.58
CA THR A 403 5.22 9.05 -27.56
C THR A 403 6.48 9.87 -27.32
N MET A 404 6.82 10.12 -26.06
CA MET A 404 8.10 10.76 -25.72
C MET A 404 9.27 9.86 -26.14
N PRO A 405 10.27 10.38 -26.85
CA PRO A 405 11.31 9.54 -27.44
C PRO A 405 12.32 8.99 -26.44
N HIS A 406 12.42 9.58 -25.23
CA HIS A 406 13.43 9.26 -24.24
C HIS A 406 12.87 9.36 -22.82
N HIS A 407 13.20 8.40 -21.96
CA HIS A 407 12.86 8.42 -20.52
C HIS A 407 13.79 9.27 -19.66
N THR A 408 14.97 9.62 -20.19
CA THR A 408 15.98 10.39 -19.46
C THR A 408 16.61 11.40 -20.40
N PHE A 409 16.52 12.68 -20.07
CA PHE A 409 16.92 13.76 -20.98
C PHE A 409 17.22 15.07 -20.22
N TRP A 410 17.91 15.98 -20.90
CA TRP A 410 18.03 17.37 -20.44
C TRP A 410 16.82 18.14 -20.93
N TRP A 411 15.96 18.57 -20.00
CA TRP A 411 14.86 19.47 -20.32
C TRP A 411 15.33 20.91 -20.28
N GLU A 412 15.35 21.56 -21.44
CA GLU A 412 15.67 22.98 -21.59
C GLU A 412 14.39 23.82 -21.56
N GLY A 413 14.36 24.81 -20.67
CA GLY A 413 13.31 25.81 -20.59
C GLY A 413 13.47 26.87 -21.67
N ILE A 414 12.43 27.69 -21.86
CA ILE A 414 12.41 28.75 -22.88
C ILE A 414 13.50 29.82 -22.71
N ASP A 415 14.11 29.92 -21.52
CA ASP A 415 15.21 30.81 -21.20
C ASP A 415 16.61 30.17 -21.36
N GLY A 416 16.67 28.89 -21.75
CA GLY A 416 17.90 28.11 -21.85
C GLY A 416 18.32 27.42 -20.55
N SER A 417 17.59 27.60 -19.44
CA SER A 417 17.85 26.85 -18.20
C SER A 417 17.59 25.36 -18.41
N ARG A 418 18.48 24.50 -17.90
CA ARG A 418 18.37 23.04 -18.05
C ARG A 418 18.22 22.33 -16.72
N VAL A 419 17.30 21.36 -16.68
CA VAL A 419 17.13 20.40 -15.58
C VAL A 419 17.25 18.97 -16.13
N PHE A 420 17.90 18.09 -15.37
CA PHE A 420 18.02 16.69 -15.76
C PHE A 420 16.75 15.95 -15.34
N THR A 421 16.03 15.43 -16.33
CA THR A 421 14.67 14.90 -16.17
C THR A 421 14.66 13.39 -16.40
N HIS A 422 13.93 12.69 -15.55
CA HIS A 422 13.63 11.27 -15.70
C HIS A 422 12.12 11.01 -15.56
N PHE A 423 11.59 10.07 -16.33
CA PHE A 423 10.31 9.45 -16.02
C PHE A 423 10.42 7.92 -16.11
N PRO A 424 9.91 7.18 -15.11
CA PRO A 424 9.98 5.73 -15.08
C PRO A 424 9.49 5.05 -16.38
N PRO A 425 10.22 4.06 -16.92
CA PRO A 425 9.85 3.37 -18.16
C PRO A 425 8.64 2.46 -18.10
N SER A 426 8.11 2.19 -16.91
CA SER A 426 6.92 1.37 -16.69
C SER A 426 5.61 2.05 -17.13
N ASP A 427 5.68 3.34 -17.49
CA ASP A 427 4.52 4.18 -17.83
C ASP A 427 3.47 4.33 -16.70
N THR A 428 3.83 3.89 -15.49
CA THR A 428 3.05 3.97 -14.24
C THR A 428 3.97 4.30 -13.08
N TYR A 429 3.41 5.00 -12.08
CA TYR A 429 4.04 5.26 -10.78
C TYR A 429 3.42 4.41 -9.65
N ASN A 430 2.43 3.57 -9.98
CA ASN A 430 1.78 2.59 -9.09
C ASN A 430 2.18 1.17 -9.44
#